data_AF-Q3L081-F1
#
_entry.id   AF-Q3L081-F1
#
_cell.length_a   1.000
_cell.length_b   1.000
_cell.length_c   1.000
_cell.angle_alpha   90.00
_cell.angle_beta   90.00
_cell.angle_gamma   90.00
#
_symmetry.space_group_name_H-M   'P 1'
#
loop_
_entity.id
_entity.type
_entity.pdbx_description
1 polymer ?
#
loop_
_entity_poly.entity_id
_entity_poly.type
_entity_poly.pdbx_seq_one_letter_code
_entity_poly.pdbx_strand_id
1 'polypeptide(L)'
;VYSRFCLEVARGLKRSTHPQANVKCFPTYVQDLPTGDEMGKYLALDLGGTNFRVLLVSLKGHHDATVDSQIYAVPKDLMVGSGVQLFDHIAGCLAKFVEKHDMKTAYLPLGFTFSFPCVQLGLKEGILVRWTKGFDCAGVEGEDVGRMLHEAIQRRGDADIAVVAILNDTTGTLMSCAHRNAD
;
A
#
# COMPACT_ATOMS: atom_id res chain seq x y z
N VAL A 1 -9.79 -16.00 -26.99
CA VAL A 1 -9.46 -15.60 -25.60
C VAL A 1 -8.96 -14.16 -25.53
N TYR A 2 -7.94 -13.78 -26.31
CA TYR A 2 -7.42 -12.41 -26.38
C TYR A 2 -8.48 -11.33 -26.65
N SER A 3 -9.35 -11.54 -27.66
CA SER A 3 -10.44 -10.61 -27.98
C SER A 3 -11.40 -10.36 -26.82
N ARG A 4 -11.73 -11.39 -26.03
CA ARG A 4 -12.59 -11.27 -24.86
C ARG A 4 -11.91 -10.47 -23.74
N PHE A 5 -10.62 -10.66 -23.55
CA PHE A 5 -9.84 -9.88 -22.58
C PHE A 5 -9.83 -8.39 -22.96
N CYS A 6 -9.49 -8.05 -24.21
CA CYS A 6 -9.49 -6.67 -24.68
C CYS A 6 -10.87 -6.01 -24.53
N LEU A 7 -11.95 -6.75 -24.79
CA LEU A 7 -13.31 -6.26 -24.60
C LEU A 7 -13.63 -5.95 -23.13
N GLU A 8 -13.27 -6.84 -22.20
CA GLU A 8 -13.50 -6.62 -20.77
C GLU A 8 -12.67 -5.45 -20.23
N VAL A 9 -11.41 -5.31 -20.66
CA VAL A 9 -10.58 -4.14 -20.32
C VAL A 9 -11.20 -2.85 -20.84
N ALA A 10 -11.63 -2.82 -22.12
CA ALA A 10 -12.28 -1.65 -22.69
C ALA A 10 -13.58 -1.28 -21.94
N ARG A 11 -14.35 -2.28 -21.49
CA ARG A 11 -15.54 -2.07 -20.65
C ARG A 11 -15.19 -1.52 -19.27
N GLY A 12 -14.10 -2.00 -18.67
CA GLY A 12 -13.57 -1.51 -17.39
C GLY A 12 -13.15 -0.05 -17.47
N LEU A 13 -12.41 0.33 -18.51
CA LEU A 13 -11.90 1.68 -18.70
C LEU A 13 -13.00 2.71 -19.05
N LYS A 14 -14.08 2.29 -19.72
CA LYS A 14 -15.13 3.22 -20.17
C LYS A 14 -16.11 3.55 -19.05
N ARG A 15 -16.27 4.85 -18.75
CA ARG A 15 -17.15 5.40 -17.70
C ARG A 15 -18.57 4.79 -17.72
N SER A 16 -19.19 4.67 -18.89
CA SER A 16 -20.58 4.18 -19.01
C SER A 16 -20.75 2.70 -18.68
N THR A 17 -19.70 1.89 -18.80
CA THR A 17 -19.75 0.43 -18.60
C THR A 17 -19.04 -0.03 -17.34
N HIS A 18 -18.15 0.79 -16.76
CA HIS A 18 -17.37 0.46 -15.55
C HIS A 18 -18.23 -0.09 -14.40
N PRO A 19 -19.41 0.48 -14.03
CA PRO A 19 -20.23 -0.06 -12.94
C PRO A 19 -20.61 -1.54 -13.14
N GLN A 20 -20.82 -1.97 -14.38
CA GLN A 20 -21.23 -3.32 -14.75
C GLN A 20 -20.06 -4.19 -15.27
N ALA A 21 -18.85 -3.65 -15.39
CA ALA A 21 -17.69 -4.39 -15.86
C ALA A 21 -17.20 -5.39 -14.80
N ASN A 22 -16.80 -6.59 -15.24
CA ASN A 22 -16.19 -7.60 -14.36
C ASN A 22 -14.72 -7.25 -14.05
N VAL A 23 -14.01 -6.77 -15.07
CA VAL A 23 -12.65 -6.23 -14.95
C VAL A 23 -12.78 -4.72 -14.75
N LYS A 24 -12.47 -4.23 -13.54
CA LYS A 24 -12.74 -2.83 -13.17
C LYS A 24 -11.71 -1.83 -13.70
N CYS A 25 -10.47 -2.24 -13.95
CA CYS A 25 -9.39 -1.34 -14.41
C CYS A 25 -9.29 -0.06 -13.55
N PHE A 26 -9.25 -0.21 -12.22
CA PHE A 26 -9.19 0.93 -11.31
C PHE A 26 -7.94 1.79 -11.55
N PRO A 27 -8.06 3.13 -11.53
CA PRO A 27 -6.92 4.02 -11.65
C PRO A 27 -6.03 3.95 -10.39
N THR A 28 -4.72 3.97 -10.59
CA THR A 28 -3.71 3.88 -9.52
C THR A 28 -3.23 5.25 -9.02
N TYR A 29 -3.52 6.31 -9.79
CA TYR A 29 -3.04 7.69 -9.58
C TYR A 29 -1.52 7.88 -9.67
N VAL A 30 -0.77 6.84 -10.05
CA VAL A 30 0.64 6.94 -10.44
C VAL A 30 0.68 7.31 -11.93
N GLN A 31 1.26 8.46 -12.24
CA GLN A 31 1.23 9.02 -13.60
C GLN A 31 2.53 8.83 -14.36
N ASP A 32 3.66 8.79 -13.64
CA ASP A 32 5.00 8.71 -14.20
C ASP A 32 5.72 7.46 -13.69
N LEU A 33 6.56 6.88 -14.55
CA LEU A 33 7.52 5.86 -14.16
C LEU A 33 8.72 6.50 -13.44
N PRO A 34 9.44 5.74 -12.59
CA PRO A 34 10.62 6.26 -11.93
C PRO A 34 11.70 6.61 -12.95
N THR A 35 12.39 7.72 -12.69
CA THR A 35 13.53 8.21 -13.47
C THR A 35 14.82 7.47 -13.13
N GLY A 36 14.91 6.89 -11.93
CA GLY A 36 16.13 6.32 -11.37
C GLY A 36 16.95 7.32 -10.56
N ASP A 37 16.66 8.62 -10.66
CA ASP A 37 17.35 9.68 -9.92
C ASP A 37 16.63 10.04 -8.61
N GLU A 38 15.58 9.30 -8.23
CA GLU A 38 14.93 9.45 -6.94
C GLU A 38 15.93 9.21 -5.80
N MET A 39 15.85 10.04 -4.77
CA MET A 39 16.72 9.97 -3.59
C MET A 39 15.91 10.05 -2.31
N GLY A 40 16.46 9.53 -1.22
CA GLY A 40 15.91 9.66 0.13
C GLY A 40 15.59 8.34 0.79
N LYS A 41 15.05 8.42 2.02
CA LYS A 41 14.64 7.26 2.81
C LYS A 41 13.12 7.21 2.88
N TYR A 42 12.56 6.07 2.52
CA TYR A 42 11.13 5.84 2.45
C TYR A 42 10.80 4.56 3.20
N LEU A 43 9.69 4.58 3.93
CA LEU A 43 9.10 3.34 4.40
C LEU A 43 8.21 2.76 3.30
N ALA A 44 8.14 1.44 3.24
CA ALA A 44 7.08 0.74 2.52
C ALA A 44 6.42 -0.28 3.46
N LEU A 45 5.10 -0.40 3.35
CA LEU A 45 4.29 -1.38 4.06
C LEU A 45 3.58 -2.24 3.03
N ASP A 46 3.77 -3.56 3.08
CA ASP A 46 3.12 -4.52 2.19
C ASP A 46 2.24 -5.47 2.99
N LEU A 47 0.93 -5.24 2.90
CA LEU A 47 -0.10 -6.05 3.54
C LEU A 47 -0.94 -6.75 2.46
N GLY A 48 -0.87 -8.08 2.43
CA GLY A 48 -1.61 -8.87 1.46
C GLY A 48 -2.01 -10.28 1.91
N GLY A 49 -1.77 -10.66 3.17
CA GLY A 49 -2.03 -11.99 3.70
C GLY A 49 -1.86 -12.06 5.22
N THR A 50 -1.62 -13.27 5.75
CA THR A 50 -1.42 -13.53 7.19
C THR A 50 -0.13 -12.94 7.76
N ASN A 51 0.75 -12.44 6.90
CA ASN A 51 1.92 -11.67 7.25
C ASN A 51 1.95 -10.39 6.42
N PHE A 52 2.58 -9.36 6.97
CA PHE A 52 2.93 -8.16 6.24
C PHE A 52 4.41 -7.87 6.39
N ARG A 53 4.94 -7.07 5.47
CA ARG A 53 6.34 -6.64 5.47
C ARG A 53 6.42 -5.15 5.67
N VAL A 54 7.32 -4.71 6.55
CA VAL A 54 7.78 -3.32 6.62
C VAL A 54 9.16 -3.26 5.99
N LEU A 55 9.40 -2.25 5.16
CA LEU A 55 10.67 -2.03 4.48
C LEU A 55 11.17 -0.61 4.74
N LEU A 56 12.48 -0.45 4.89
CA LEU A 56 13.18 0.82 4.77
C LEU A 56 13.94 0.80 3.45
N VAL A 57 13.48 1.63 2.51
CA VAL A 57 14.08 1.79 1.19
C VAL A 57 14.90 3.07 1.21
N SER A 58 16.20 2.99 0.93
CA SER A 58 17.06 4.15 0.72
C SER A 58 17.43 4.22 -0.76
N LEU A 59 16.83 5.19 -1.47
CA LEU A 59 17.13 5.49 -2.86
C LEU A 59 18.31 6.46 -2.91
N LYS A 60 19.26 6.21 -3.81
CA LYS A 60 20.54 6.93 -3.89
C LYS A 60 20.76 7.62 -5.24
N GLY A 61 19.74 7.64 -6.09
CA GLY A 61 19.84 8.05 -7.49
C GLY A 61 20.55 7.02 -8.36
N HIS A 62 20.62 7.28 -9.67
CA HIS A 62 21.27 6.42 -10.65
C HIS A 62 20.86 4.94 -10.58
N HIS A 63 19.58 4.69 -10.33
CA HIS A 63 19.00 3.35 -10.16
C HIS A 63 19.57 2.54 -8.96
N ASP A 64 20.35 3.16 -8.05
CA ASP A 64 20.87 2.51 -6.85
C ASP A 64 19.89 2.65 -5.67
N ALA A 65 19.68 1.53 -4.97
CA ALA A 65 18.81 1.46 -3.81
C ALA A 65 19.27 0.37 -2.84
N THR A 66 19.17 0.65 -1.54
CA THR A 66 19.30 -0.36 -0.49
C THR A 66 17.97 -0.58 0.21
N VAL A 67 17.65 -1.84 0.49
CA VAL A 67 16.39 -2.23 1.13
C VAL A 67 16.68 -3.08 2.35
N ASP A 68 16.23 -2.64 3.51
CA ASP A 68 16.09 -3.48 4.70
C ASP A 68 14.61 -3.80 4.91
N SER A 69 14.29 -4.97 5.45
CA SER A 69 12.91 -5.38 5.67
C SER A 69 12.72 -6.31 6.86
N GLN A 70 11.53 -6.27 7.44
CA GLN A 70 11.11 -7.17 8.48
C GLN A 70 9.67 -7.65 8.25
N ILE A 71 9.45 -8.94 8.47
CA ILE A 71 8.13 -9.57 8.37
C ILE A 71 7.48 -9.59 9.74
N TYR A 72 6.20 -9.24 9.78
CA TYR A 72 5.35 -9.29 10.96
C TYR A 72 4.13 -10.15 10.67
N ALA A 73 3.77 -11.00 11.62
CA ALA A 73 2.53 -11.78 11.54
C ALA A 73 1.33 -10.88 11.85
N VAL A 74 0.21 -11.16 11.19
CA VAL A 74 -1.11 -10.69 11.59
C VAL A 74 -1.77 -11.83 12.39
N PRO A 75 -1.94 -11.69 13.71
CA PRO A 75 -2.69 -12.63 14.52
C PRO A 75 -4.07 -12.92 13.91
N LYS A 76 -4.51 -14.19 13.95
CA LYS A 76 -5.75 -14.62 13.28
C LYS A 76 -6.99 -13.91 13.83
N ASP A 77 -7.01 -13.64 15.13
CA ASP A 77 -8.04 -12.87 15.81
C ASP A 77 -8.10 -11.42 15.32
N LEU A 78 -6.96 -10.83 14.95
CA LEU A 78 -6.92 -9.50 14.33
C LEU A 78 -7.37 -9.49 12.87
N MET A 79 -7.25 -10.61 12.15
CA MET A 79 -7.74 -10.71 10.76
C MET A 79 -9.27 -10.65 10.67
N VAL A 80 -9.98 -11.02 11.73
CA VAL A 80 -11.45 -11.02 11.83
C VAL A 80 -11.95 -10.12 12.97
N GLY A 81 -11.06 -9.28 13.51
CA GLY A 81 -11.34 -8.37 14.62
C GLY A 81 -11.91 -7.04 14.15
N SER A 82 -11.74 -5.98 14.94
CA SER A 82 -12.06 -4.63 14.48
C SER A 82 -10.94 -4.04 13.62
N GLY A 83 -11.31 -3.16 12.67
CA GLY A 83 -10.35 -2.40 11.89
C GLY A 83 -9.36 -1.62 12.76
N VAL A 84 -9.84 -0.98 13.83
CA VAL A 84 -8.99 -0.23 14.78
C VAL A 84 -7.87 -1.12 15.32
N GLN A 85 -8.19 -2.33 15.79
CA GLN A 85 -7.18 -3.25 16.33
C GLN A 85 -6.17 -3.70 15.27
N LEU A 86 -6.61 -3.96 14.04
CA LEU A 86 -5.71 -4.32 12.93
C LEU A 86 -4.71 -3.17 12.65
N PHE A 87 -5.21 -1.95 12.46
CA PHE A 87 -4.35 -0.81 12.13
C PHE A 87 -3.46 -0.38 13.31
N ASP A 88 -3.93 -0.52 14.56
CA ASP A 88 -3.10 -0.29 15.75
C ASP A 88 -1.94 -1.31 15.86
N HIS A 89 -2.19 -2.57 15.51
CA HIS A 89 -1.13 -3.59 15.43
C HIS A 89 -0.09 -3.24 14.36
N ILE A 90 -0.55 -2.85 13.16
CA ILE A 90 0.34 -2.42 12.07
C ILE A 90 1.17 -1.20 12.48
N ALA A 91 0.55 -0.19 13.08
CA ALA A 91 1.24 1.00 13.58
C ALA A 91 2.28 0.64 14.67
N GLY A 92 1.96 -0.32 15.54
CA GLY A 92 2.90 -0.84 16.54
C GLY A 92 4.11 -1.54 15.94
N CYS A 93 3.92 -2.30 14.86
CA CYS A 93 5.02 -2.92 14.12
C CYS A 93 5.87 -1.88 13.37
N LEU A 94 5.26 -0.87 12.77
CA LEU A 94 5.96 0.26 12.14
C LEU A 94 6.86 0.97 13.16
N ALA A 95 6.33 1.34 14.32
CA ALA A 95 7.11 2.02 15.37
C ALA A 95 8.31 1.18 15.85
N LYS A 96 8.12 -0.13 16.07
CA LYS A 96 9.21 -1.05 16.43
C LYS A 96 10.28 -1.13 15.33
N PHE A 97 9.89 -1.13 14.07
CA PHE A 97 10.82 -1.15 12.95
C PHE A 97 11.62 0.15 12.87
N VAL A 98 10.94 1.30 12.98
CA VAL A 98 11.58 2.64 13.00
C VAL A 98 12.56 2.77 14.16
N GLU A 99 12.20 2.28 15.35
CA GLU A 99 13.07 2.23 16.52
C GLU A 99 14.34 1.42 16.28
N LYS A 100 14.19 0.21 15.74
CA LYS A 100 15.32 -0.68 15.42
C LYS A 100 16.33 -0.06 14.45
N HIS A 101 15.88 0.89 13.62
CA HIS A 101 16.71 1.59 12.64
C HIS A 101 17.20 2.97 13.12
N ASP A 102 16.98 3.33 14.39
CA ASP A 102 17.36 4.63 14.97
C ASP A 102 16.72 5.83 14.24
N MET A 103 15.49 5.68 13.73
CA MET A 103 14.81 6.69 12.92
C MET A 103 13.62 7.36 13.64
N LYS A 104 13.49 7.24 14.97
CA LYS A 104 12.34 7.77 15.72
C LYS A 104 12.07 9.27 15.54
N THR A 105 13.13 10.05 15.34
CA THR A 105 13.05 11.52 15.17
C THR A 105 13.00 11.95 13.71
N ALA A 106 13.07 11.01 12.76
CA ALA A 106 13.05 11.31 11.35
C ALA A 106 11.61 11.38 10.84
N TYR A 107 11.35 12.32 9.93
CA TYR A 107 10.15 12.32 9.09
C TYR A 107 10.28 11.22 8.03
N LEU A 108 9.32 10.30 7.99
CA LEU A 108 9.35 9.13 7.12
C LEU A 108 8.10 9.06 6.22
N PRO A 109 8.22 9.35 4.91
CA PRO A 109 7.15 9.07 3.96
C PRO A 109 6.96 7.55 3.83
N LEU A 110 5.70 7.11 3.86
CA LEU A 110 5.29 5.72 3.76
C LEU A 110 4.46 5.47 2.50
N GLY A 111 4.92 4.55 1.66
CA GLY A 111 4.09 3.89 0.65
C GLY A 111 3.40 2.67 1.23
N PHE A 112 2.06 2.61 1.14
CA PHE A 112 1.27 1.50 1.67
C PHE A 112 0.71 0.65 0.53
N THR A 113 1.40 -0.46 0.26
CA THR A 113 0.92 -1.53 -0.61
C THR A 113 -0.14 -2.33 0.13
N PHE A 114 -1.40 -2.09 -0.23
CA PHE A 114 -2.57 -2.70 0.35
C PHE A 114 -3.27 -3.58 -0.69
N SER A 115 -2.96 -4.87 -0.65
CA SER A 115 -3.29 -5.82 -1.72
C SER A 115 -4.70 -6.40 -1.58
N PHE A 116 -5.68 -5.51 -1.46
CA PHE A 116 -7.12 -5.79 -1.44
C PHE A 116 -7.84 -4.92 -2.47
N PRO A 117 -9.05 -5.30 -2.91
CA PRO A 117 -9.82 -4.48 -3.84
C PRO A 117 -10.14 -3.11 -3.24
N CYS A 118 -9.55 -2.04 -3.80
CA CYS A 118 -9.82 -0.66 -3.38
C CYS A 118 -10.27 0.21 -4.56
N VAL A 119 -11.10 1.21 -4.25
CA VAL A 119 -11.35 2.36 -5.13
C VAL A 119 -10.46 3.49 -4.64
N GLN A 120 -9.47 3.88 -5.45
CA GLN A 120 -8.65 5.04 -5.12
C GLN A 120 -9.36 6.34 -5.54
N LEU A 121 -9.33 7.33 -4.66
CA LEU A 121 -9.82 8.69 -4.92
C LEU A 121 -8.68 9.69 -5.11
N GLY A 122 -7.47 9.29 -4.74
CA GLY A 122 -6.22 9.99 -4.95
C GLY A 122 -5.05 9.06 -4.63
N LEU A 123 -3.81 9.57 -4.75
CA LEU A 123 -2.63 8.77 -4.52
C LEU A 123 -2.57 8.19 -3.10
N LYS A 124 -3.03 8.93 -2.08
CA LYS A 124 -3.02 8.54 -0.66
C LYS A 124 -4.38 8.09 -0.09
N GLU A 125 -5.42 8.06 -0.92
CA GLU A 125 -6.81 7.81 -0.49
C GLU A 125 -7.34 6.56 -1.20
N GLY A 126 -7.66 5.53 -0.42
CA GLY A 126 -8.07 4.22 -0.93
C GLY A 126 -9.23 3.65 -0.14
N ILE A 127 -10.42 3.61 -0.75
CA ILE A 127 -11.61 3.05 -0.13
C ILE A 127 -11.63 1.55 -0.31
N LEU A 128 -11.60 0.78 0.78
CA LEU A 128 -11.72 -0.68 0.70
C LEU A 128 -13.11 -1.06 0.16
N VAL A 129 -13.15 -1.85 -0.91
CA VAL A 129 -14.41 -2.33 -1.49
C VAL A 129 -14.94 -3.53 -0.74
N ARG A 130 -14.06 -4.50 -0.48
CA ARG A 130 -14.37 -5.71 0.28
C ARG A 130 -13.11 -6.43 0.71
N TRP A 131 -13.18 -7.11 1.83
CA TRP A 131 -12.14 -8.02 2.26
C TRP A 131 -12.07 -9.27 1.37
N THR A 132 -10.88 -9.86 1.35
CA THR A 132 -10.58 -11.13 0.68
C THR A 132 -9.55 -11.88 1.52
N LYS A 133 -9.13 -13.08 1.09
CA LYS A 133 -7.97 -13.80 1.66
C LYS A 133 -8.10 -14.11 3.17
N GLY A 134 -9.33 -14.27 3.66
CA GLY A 134 -9.61 -14.61 5.06
C GLY A 134 -9.57 -13.43 6.04
N PHE A 135 -9.40 -12.20 5.54
CA PHE A 135 -9.69 -11.01 6.33
C PHE A 135 -11.20 -10.77 6.36
N ASP A 136 -11.67 -10.26 7.50
CA ASP A 136 -13.04 -9.79 7.71
C ASP A 136 -13.07 -8.80 8.88
N CYS A 137 -12.26 -7.74 8.79
CA CYS A 137 -12.14 -6.77 9.87
C CYS A 137 -13.34 -5.80 9.86
N ALA A 138 -14.08 -5.75 10.96
CA ALA A 138 -15.26 -4.90 11.10
C ALA A 138 -14.92 -3.41 11.01
N GLY A 139 -15.73 -2.65 10.26
CA GLY A 139 -15.59 -1.20 10.12
C GLY A 139 -14.45 -0.74 9.22
N VAL A 140 -14.03 -1.57 8.24
CA VAL A 140 -13.02 -1.19 7.24
C VAL A 140 -13.58 -1.16 5.82
N GLU A 141 -14.49 -2.06 5.46
CA GLU A 141 -15.14 -1.99 4.14
C GLU A 141 -15.93 -0.69 4.02
N GLY A 142 -15.72 0.04 2.91
CA GLY A 142 -16.27 1.38 2.69
C GLY A 142 -15.44 2.52 3.29
N GLU A 143 -14.37 2.24 4.03
CA GLU A 143 -13.52 3.25 4.67
C GLU A 143 -12.20 3.47 3.93
N ASP A 144 -11.62 4.66 4.13
CA ASP A 144 -10.29 5.02 3.62
C ASP A 144 -9.17 4.41 4.46
N VAL A 145 -8.51 3.40 3.92
CA VAL A 145 -7.44 2.67 4.62
C VAL A 145 -6.18 3.53 4.86
N GLY A 146 -5.96 4.56 4.03
CA GLY A 146 -4.88 5.52 4.22
C GLY A 146 -5.11 6.37 5.47
N ARG A 147 -6.33 6.92 5.60
CA ARG A 147 -6.79 7.61 6.80
C ARG A 147 -6.73 6.71 8.03
N MET A 148 -7.24 5.49 7.96
CA MET A 148 -7.24 4.57 9.12
C MET A 148 -5.83 4.25 9.63
N LEU A 149 -4.87 4.01 8.72
CA LEU A 149 -3.47 3.79 9.09
C LEU A 149 -2.85 5.06 9.66
N HIS A 150 -3.11 6.22 9.05
CA HIS A 150 -2.62 7.50 9.57
C HIS A 150 -3.12 7.76 11.00
N GLU A 151 -4.42 7.55 11.26
CA GLU A 151 -5.00 7.71 12.60
C GLU A 151 -4.38 6.73 13.61
N ALA A 152 -4.08 5.50 13.22
CA ALA A 152 -3.40 4.53 14.09
C ALA A 152 -1.97 4.96 14.45
N ILE A 153 -1.22 5.51 13.48
CA ILE A 153 0.10 6.10 13.71
C ILE A 153 -0.01 7.29 14.68
N GLN A 154 -0.98 8.18 14.48
CA GLN A 154 -1.20 9.35 15.33
C GLN A 154 -1.63 8.97 16.76
N ARG A 155 -2.49 7.94 16.93
CA ARG A 155 -2.88 7.43 18.25
C ARG A 155 -1.67 6.95 19.08
N ARG A 156 -0.64 6.43 18.43
CA ARG A 156 0.61 6.06 19.11
C ARG A 156 1.46 7.27 19.48
N GLY A 157 1.69 8.17 18.51
CA GLY A 157 2.42 9.43 18.72
C GLY A 157 3.94 9.28 18.94
N ASP A 158 4.53 8.11 18.70
CA ASP A 158 5.96 7.83 18.97
C ASP A 158 6.84 7.69 17.72
N ALA A 159 6.29 7.97 16.52
CA ALA A 159 7.03 8.04 15.26
C ALA A 159 6.35 9.03 14.27
N ASP A 160 7.16 9.80 13.54
CA ASP A 160 6.69 10.74 12.52
C ASP A 160 6.64 10.08 11.13
N ILE A 161 5.53 9.37 10.87
CA ILE A 161 5.31 8.63 9.62
C ILE A 161 4.13 9.23 8.86
N ALA A 162 4.36 9.61 7.60
CA ALA A 162 3.34 10.17 6.73
C ALA A 162 2.93 9.19 5.63
N VAL A 163 1.67 8.76 5.61
CA VAL A 163 1.12 7.95 4.51
C VAL A 163 0.98 8.84 3.28
N VAL A 164 1.84 8.62 2.26
CA VAL A 164 1.90 9.47 1.05
C VAL A 164 1.34 8.78 -0.18
N ALA A 165 1.23 7.44 -0.17
CA ALA A 165 0.67 6.68 -1.28
C ALA A 165 0.02 5.38 -0.80
N ILE A 166 -1.10 5.02 -1.44
CA ILE A 166 -1.72 3.69 -1.40
C ILE A 166 -1.46 3.04 -2.75
N LEU A 167 -1.02 1.80 -2.73
CA LEU A 167 -0.63 1.03 -3.91
C LEU A 167 -1.29 -0.35 -3.83
N ASN A 168 -1.53 -0.97 -4.98
CA ASN A 168 -1.67 -2.43 -5.04
C ASN A 168 -0.31 -3.07 -5.37
N ASP A 169 -0.16 -4.36 -5.05
CA ASP A 169 1.05 -5.14 -5.35
C ASP A 169 1.49 -5.07 -6.80
N THR A 170 0.56 -5.10 -7.75
CA THR A 170 0.84 -5.09 -9.19
C THR A 170 1.47 -3.77 -9.62
N THR A 171 0.95 -2.64 -9.14
CA THR A 171 1.53 -1.31 -9.38
C THR A 171 2.89 -1.18 -8.70
N GLY A 172 3.04 -1.61 -7.45
CA GLY A 172 4.34 -1.61 -6.77
C GLY A 172 5.39 -2.45 -7.50
N THR A 173 4.98 -3.60 -8.05
CA THR A 173 5.85 -4.46 -8.85
C THR A 173 6.30 -3.78 -10.14
N LEU A 174 5.37 -3.15 -10.88
CA LEU A 174 5.70 -2.37 -12.08
C LEU A 174 6.74 -1.29 -11.79
N MET A 175 6.51 -0.49 -10.74
CA MET A 175 7.41 0.62 -10.37
C MET A 175 8.79 0.13 -9.95
N SER A 176 8.86 -0.96 -9.17
CA SER A 176 10.13 -1.57 -8.78
C SER A 176 10.92 -2.10 -9.99
N CYS A 177 10.23 -2.70 -10.96
CA CYS A 177 10.86 -3.16 -12.20
C CYS A 177 11.35 -2.00 -13.06
N ALA A 178 10.53 -0.95 -13.24
CA ALA A 178 10.89 0.24 -14.00
C ALA A 178 12.08 0.98 -13.39
N HIS A 179 12.17 1.06 -12.06
CA HIS A 179 13.33 1.70 -11.41
C HIS A 179 14.63 0.94 -11.66
N ARG A 180 14.59 -0.39 -11.78
CA ARG A 180 15.81 -1.21 -11.95
C ARG A 180 16.29 -1.32 -13.39
N ASN A 181 15.38 -1.13 -14.35
CA ASN A 181 15.67 -1.29 -15.76
C ASN A 181 15.46 0.07 -16.42
N ALA A 182 16.55 0.83 -16.57
CA ALA A 182 16.56 1.98 -17.46
C ALA A 182 16.21 1.51 -18.88
N ASP A 183 15.34 2.25 -19.57
CA ASP A 183 15.06 2.05 -21.00
C ASP A 183 16.33 2.21 -21.86
#